data_AF-A0A353A192-F1
#
_entry.id   AF-A0A353A192-F1
#
_cell.length_a   1.000
_cell.length_b   1.000
_cell.length_c   1.000
_cell.angle_alpha   90.00
_cell.angle_beta   90.00
_cell.angle_gamma   90.00
#
_symmetry.space_group_name_H-M   'P 1'
#
loop_
_entity.id
_entity.type
_entity.pdbx_description
1 polymer ?
#
loop_
_entity_poly.entity_id
_entity_poly.type
_entity_poly.pdbx_seq_one_letter_code
_entity_poly.pdbx_strand_id
1 'polypeptide(L)' 'MTDNKVDINRLKIVLVEKKRTGKWLAEQLGKDTTTVSKWC' A
#
# COMPACT_ATOMS: atom_id res chain seq x y z
N MET A 1 -16.91 -19.70 -14.30
CA MET A 1 -17.05 -18.47 -13.50
C MET A 1 -15.77 -18.32 -12.67
N THR A 2 -14.71 -17.80 -13.26
CA THR A 2 -13.41 -17.70 -12.59
C THR A 2 -13.37 -16.42 -11.77
N ASP A 3 -13.43 -16.59 -10.45
CA ASP A 3 -13.14 -15.59 -9.42
C ASP A 3 -11.74 -15.03 -9.66
N ASN A 4 -11.68 -13.92 -10.39
CA ASN A 4 -10.48 -13.13 -10.58
C ASN A 4 -10.22 -12.44 -9.24
N LYS A 5 -9.67 -13.17 -8.28
CA LYS A 5 -9.01 -12.59 -7.10
C LYS A 5 -7.82 -11.81 -7.62
N VAL A 6 -8.09 -10.62 -8.11
CA VAL A 6 -7.09 -9.59 -8.30
C VAL A 6 -6.36 -9.54 -6.96
N ASP A 7 -5.06 -9.81 -6.95
CA ASP A 7 -4.18 -9.64 -5.80
C ASP A 7 -4.19 -8.16 -5.44
N ILE A 8 -5.26 -7.78 -4.75
CA ILE A 8 -5.56 -6.42 -4.38
C ILE A 8 -4.55 -6.07 -3.32
N ASN A 9 -3.75 -5.06 -3.62
CA ASN A 9 -2.75 -4.58 -2.71
C ASN A 9 -3.45 -3.92 -1.51
N ARG A 10 -3.63 -4.70 -0.43
CA ARG A 10 -4.34 -4.27 0.78
C ARG A 10 -3.72 -3.03 1.41
N LEU A 11 -2.41 -2.83 1.21
CA LEU A 11 -1.69 -1.64 1.64
C LEU A 11 -2.29 -0.38 1.00
N LYS A 12 -2.51 -0.42 -0.33
CA LYS A 12 -3.13 0.67 -1.11
C LYS A 12 -4.54 0.97 -0.60
N ILE A 13 -5.34 -0.06 -0.35
CA ILE A 13 -6.69 0.10 0.21
C ILE A 13 -6.64 0.80 1.56
N VAL A 14 -5.87 0.28 2.51
CA VAL A 14 -5.80 0.86 3.86
C VAL A 14 -5.25 2.29 3.84
N LEU A 15 -4.29 2.58 2.96
CA LEU A 15 -3.78 3.94 2.77
C LEU A 15 -4.87 4.88 2.26
N VAL A 16 -5.66 4.47 1.27
CA VAL A 16 -6.77 5.26 0.74
C VAL A 16 -7.90 5.42 1.76
N GLU A 17 -8.28 4.35 2.45
CA GLU A 17 -9.30 4.37 3.51
C GLU A 17 -8.93 5.35 4.62
N LYS A 18 -7.65 5.38 5.02
CA LYS A 18 -7.15 6.31 6.03
C LYS A 18 -6.75 7.69 5.49
N LYS A 19 -6.95 7.95 4.19
CA LYS A 19 -6.48 9.15 3.47
C LYS A 19 -4.99 9.47 3.73
N ARG A 20 -4.16 8.43 3.76
CA ARG A 20 -2.70 8.52 3.92
C ARG A 20 -2.00 8.15 2.63
N THR A 21 -0.76 8.62 2.50
CA THR A 21 0.07 8.38 1.32
C THR A 21 1.11 7.29 1.60
N GLY A 22 1.67 6.69 0.55
CA GLY A 22 2.81 5.78 0.70
C GLY A 22 4.02 6.44 1.37
N LYS A 23 4.20 7.75 1.19
CA LYS A 23 5.22 8.55 1.89
C LYS A 23 4.98 8.56 3.40
N TRP A 24 3.73 8.78 3.84
CA TRP A 24 3.38 8.73 5.25
C TRP A 24 3.72 7.37 5.87
N LEU A 25 3.42 6.27 5.18
CA LEU A 25 3.75 4.93 5.66
C LEU A 25 5.26 4.69 5.73
N ALA A 26 6.01 5.21 4.76
CA ALA A 26 7.47 5.15 4.75
C ALA A 26 8.05 5.90 5.96
N GLU A 27 7.53 7.09 6.26
CA GLU A 27 7.91 7.89 7.44
C GLU A 27 7.58 7.17 8.76
N GLN A 28 6.40 6.55 8.88
CA GLN A 28 6.02 5.79 10.09
C GLN A 28 6.88 4.55 10.32
N LEU A 29 7.36 3.91 9.25
CA LEU A 29 8.19 2.72 9.33
C LEU A 29 9.70 3.03 9.35
N GLY A 30 10.09 4.31 9.24
CA GLY A 30 11.49 4.70 9.09
C GLY A 30 12.15 4.09 7.85
N LYS A 31 11.36 3.84 6.80
CA LYS A 31 11.81 3.22 5.54
C LYS A 31 11.76 4.24 4.42
N ASP A 32 12.52 3.92 3.37
CA ASP A 32 12.49 4.72 2.17
C ASP A 32 11.16 4.53 1.42
N THR A 33 10.66 5.59 0.79
CA THR A 33 9.43 5.55 -0.03
C THR A 33 9.52 4.49 -1.12
N THR A 34 10.72 4.25 -1.65
CA THR A 34 11.00 3.20 -2.64
C THR A 34 10.70 1.80 -2.12
N THR A 35 10.89 1.57 -0.82
CA THR A 35 10.61 0.27 -0.19
C THR A 35 9.11 0.04 -0.09
N VAL A 36 8.35 1.07 0.30
CA VAL A 36 6.89 1.01 0.38
C VAL A 36 6.27 0.86 -1.01
N SER A 37 6.85 1.51 -2.04
CA SER A 37 6.43 1.34 -3.43
C SER A 37 6.65 -0.09 -3.96
N LYS A 38 7.70 -0.80 -3.50
CA LYS A 38 7.93 -2.21 -3.87
C LYS A 38 6.90 -3.17 -3.26
N TRP A 39 6.26 -2.79 -2.14
CA TRP A 39 5.20 -3.58 -1.52
C TRP A 39 3.84 -3.34 -2.16
N CYS A 40 3.70 -2.28 -2.98
CA CYS A 40 2.43 -1.72 -3.38
C CYS A 40 2.14 -1.85 -4.88
#